data_AF-A0A2S6CFZ5-F1
#
_entry.id   AF-A0A2S6CFZ5-F1
#
_cell.length_a   1.000
_cell.length_b   1.000
_cell.length_c   1.000
_cell.angle_alpha   90.00
_cell.angle_beta   90.00
_cell.angle_gamma   90.00
#
_symmetry.space_group_name_H-M   'P 1'
#
loop_
_entity.id
_entity.type
_entity.pdbx_description
1 polymer ?
#
loop_
_entity_poly.entity_id
_entity_poly.type
_entity_poly.pdbx_seq_one_letter_code
_entity_poly.pdbx_strand_id
1 'polypeptide(L)'
;MNINTSAEYGAEPNMSSRVNAVNSQSESPLMQLPQELRDSIYEYVFSTTRFCFGERAVGRIDIDTRRVVSADRGKSLALLRVCKRTHLEIGTSWLSQTLFHFEDPTAMLDKLASIADDTRSHIRHVRVSGDPLKVTWGYDCVHWRTSQAFKLLPGLNLTRLTVLGNKYARTSYETLDSLIKYSSGWKELYYLTHSSAMLGFRAVFDAQSNPRMPQPDTWQQAIKSRDGESSSVTIYRSKSPTRGSVLDPAKRTVLRQHLRSGQTAATYGNTKDQSLMVPGEREKELLVVVERGSGIDCAEKNPAFYLPFGDPRIFSPARTWSEVKELSREMRTLESCGDASDDDSEDEDDCLLDIYHHVDDYTWPPFNFVR
;
A
#
# COMPACT_ATOMS: atom_id res chain seq x y z
N MET A 1 -39.94 44.16 -73.36
CA MET A 1 -38.97 43.05 -73.36
C MET A 1 -37.85 43.45 -72.42
N ASN A 2 -37.87 42.89 -71.21
CA ASN A 2 -36.95 43.21 -70.13
C ASN A 2 -35.76 42.27 -70.17
N ILE A 3 -34.57 42.84 -70.09
CA ILE A 3 -33.36 42.16 -69.63
C ILE A 3 -33.07 42.76 -68.26
N ASN A 4 -32.99 41.93 -67.22
CA ASN A 4 -32.20 42.27 -66.04
C ASN A 4 -31.69 41.01 -65.36
N THR A 5 -30.37 40.90 -65.34
CA THR A 5 -29.54 39.92 -64.63
C THR A 5 -29.08 40.55 -63.32
N SER A 6 -29.23 39.86 -62.20
CA SER A 6 -28.37 40.07 -61.01
C SER A 6 -28.38 38.81 -60.15
N ALA A 7 -27.18 38.41 -59.75
CA ALA A 7 -26.88 37.24 -58.94
C ALA A 7 -27.29 37.41 -57.48
N GLU A 8 -27.72 36.32 -56.85
CA GLU A 8 -27.70 36.18 -55.39
C GLU A 8 -26.81 34.99 -55.01
N TYR A 9 -25.80 35.31 -54.21
CA TYR A 9 -24.86 34.41 -53.56
C TYR A 9 -25.60 33.53 -52.55
N GLY A 10 -25.51 32.20 -52.72
CA GLY A 10 -25.93 31.24 -51.70
C GLY A 10 -24.92 31.20 -50.55
N ALA A 11 -25.38 31.51 -49.35
CA ALA A 11 -24.62 31.44 -48.11
C ALA A 11 -24.33 29.98 -47.70
N GLU A 12 -23.10 29.71 -47.27
CA GLU A 12 -22.69 28.45 -46.66
C GLU A 12 -23.43 28.19 -45.32
N PRO A 13 -23.76 26.93 -45.00
CA PRO A 13 -24.37 26.59 -43.72
C PRO A 13 -23.33 26.69 -42.61
N ASN A 14 -23.57 27.66 -41.73
CA ASN A 14 -22.89 27.90 -40.47
C ASN A 14 -22.76 26.59 -39.65
N MET A 15 -21.60 25.95 -39.69
CA MET A 15 -21.23 24.87 -38.75
C MET A 15 -21.11 25.49 -37.36
N SER A 16 -22.26 25.59 -36.68
CA SER A 16 -22.31 25.85 -35.24
C SER A 16 -21.52 24.75 -34.54
N SER A 17 -20.32 25.11 -34.07
CA SER A 17 -19.54 24.30 -33.17
C SER A 17 -20.39 24.06 -31.92
N ARG A 18 -20.91 22.84 -31.77
CA ARG A 18 -21.41 22.35 -30.49
C ARG A 18 -20.20 22.20 -29.56
N VAL A 19 -19.68 23.32 -29.08
CA VAL A 19 -18.99 23.35 -27.79
C VAL A 19 -20.02 22.83 -26.80
N ASN A 20 -19.76 21.65 -26.25
CA ASN A 20 -20.63 21.03 -25.25
C ASN A 20 -20.78 21.99 -24.07
N ALA A 21 -21.79 22.86 -24.11
CA ALA A 21 -22.11 23.76 -23.02
C ALA A 21 -22.43 22.89 -21.81
N VAL A 22 -21.50 22.87 -20.85
CA VAL A 22 -21.69 22.18 -19.58
C VAL A 22 -22.92 22.81 -18.94
N ASN A 23 -23.99 22.03 -18.79
CA ASN A 23 -25.21 22.48 -18.13
C ASN A 23 -24.84 23.00 -16.74
N SER A 24 -25.16 24.27 -16.45
CA SER A 24 -24.78 24.94 -15.21
C SER A 24 -25.42 24.31 -13.97
N GLN A 25 -26.48 23.50 -14.14
CA GLN A 25 -27.19 22.82 -13.06
C GLN A 25 -27.58 23.78 -11.92
N SER A 26 -28.04 24.98 -12.28
CA SER A 26 -28.30 26.10 -11.37
C SER A 26 -29.31 25.79 -10.26
N GLU A 27 -30.16 24.78 -10.47
CA GLU A 27 -31.19 24.33 -9.51
C GLU A 27 -30.66 23.32 -8.48
N SER A 28 -29.46 22.77 -8.66
CA SER A 28 -28.86 21.85 -7.70
C SER A 28 -28.30 22.64 -6.51
N PRO A 29 -28.71 22.33 -5.26
CA PRO A 29 -28.16 22.98 -4.07
C PRO A 29 -26.64 22.85 -3.98
N LEU A 30 -26.10 21.70 -4.40
CA LEU A 30 -24.66 21.47 -4.45
C LEU A 30 -23.98 22.43 -5.45
N MET A 31 -24.59 22.67 -6.61
CA MET A 31 -24.02 23.51 -7.67
C MET A 31 -24.22 25.01 -7.43
N GLN A 32 -25.04 25.39 -6.45
CA GLN A 32 -25.18 26.76 -5.96
C GLN A 32 -24.07 27.15 -4.98
N LEU A 33 -23.39 26.18 -4.37
CA LEU A 33 -22.23 26.45 -3.52
C LEU A 33 -21.07 27.03 -4.35
N PRO A 34 -20.21 27.89 -3.78
CA PRO A 34 -18.90 28.21 -4.36
C PRO A 34 -18.06 26.95 -4.63
N GLN A 35 -17.17 27.01 -5.61
CA GLN A 35 -16.37 25.85 -6.02
C GLN A 35 -15.50 25.33 -4.88
N GLU A 36 -14.94 26.23 -4.08
CA GLU A 36 -14.08 25.92 -2.94
C GLU A 36 -14.80 25.07 -1.88
N LEU A 37 -16.10 25.32 -1.67
CA LEU A 37 -16.92 24.51 -0.77
C LEU A 37 -17.24 23.13 -1.37
N ARG A 38 -17.46 23.05 -2.69
CA ARG A 38 -17.65 21.77 -3.38
C ARG A 38 -16.37 20.94 -3.30
N ASP A 39 -15.21 21.54 -3.55
CA ASP A 39 -13.91 20.89 -3.47
C ASP A 39 -13.64 20.36 -2.06
N SER A 40 -13.98 21.12 -1.02
CA SER A 40 -13.90 20.68 0.38
C SER A 40 -14.81 19.48 0.68
N ILE A 41 -16.02 19.45 0.10
CA ILE A 41 -16.94 18.31 0.23
C ILE A 41 -16.36 17.08 -0.48
N TYR A 42 -15.85 17.25 -1.71
CA TYR A 42 -15.24 16.15 -2.46
C TYR A 42 -14.04 15.58 -1.69
N GLU A 43 -13.16 16.45 -1.20
CA GLU A 43 -12.00 16.07 -0.39
C GLU A 43 -12.42 15.30 0.86
N TYR A 44 -13.43 15.76 1.59
CA TYR A 44 -13.93 15.04 2.77
C TYR A 44 -14.45 13.64 2.42
N VAL A 45 -15.26 13.52 1.35
CA VAL A 45 -15.82 12.22 0.93
C VAL A 45 -14.70 11.25 0.55
N PHE A 46 -13.72 11.68 -0.23
CA PHE A 46 -12.65 10.79 -0.69
C PHE A 46 -11.60 10.51 0.40
N SER A 47 -11.25 11.48 1.25
CA SER A 47 -10.33 11.27 2.38
C SER A 47 -10.88 10.32 3.44
N THR A 48 -12.20 10.16 3.51
CA THR A 48 -12.88 9.19 4.39
C THR A 48 -13.20 7.86 3.70
N THR A 49 -12.82 7.71 2.43
CA THR A 49 -13.10 6.51 1.63
C THR A 49 -11.88 5.59 1.54
N ARG A 50 -12.10 4.29 1.82
CA ARG A 50 -11.13 3.22 1.61
C ARG A 50 -11.60 2.20 0.58
N PHE A 51 -10.72 1.88 -0.37
CA PHE A 51 -10.89 0.75 -1.28
C PHE A 51 -10.12 -0.46 -0.76
N CYS A 52 -10.80 -1.59 -0.56
CA CYS A 52 -10.20 -2.82 -0.07
C CYS A 52 -10.10 -3.86 -1.19
N PHE A 53 -8.95 -4.53 -1.28
CA PHE A 53 -8.68 -5.58 -2.26
C PHE A 53 -7.90 -6.73 -1.64
N GLY A 54 -8.09 -7.94 -2.19
CA GLY A 54 -7.36 -9.13 -1.80
C GLY A 54 -8.14 -10.03 -0.86
N GLU A 55 -7.43 -10.96 -0.23
CA GLU A 55 -8.02 -11.96 0.64
C GLU A 55 -7.45 -11.87 2.05
N ARG A 56 -8.33 -12.00 3.04
CA ARG A 56 -7.97 -11.97 4.45
C ARG A 56 -8.24 -13.33 5.07
N ALA A 57 -7.28 -13.84 5.83
CA ALA A 57 -7.56 -15.04 6.61
C ALA A 57 -8.58 -14.77 7.71
N VAL A 58 -9.58 -15.64 7.81
CA VAL A 58 -10.61 -15.63 8.85
C VAL A 58 -10.36 -16.65 9.94
N GLY A 59 -9.58 -17.69 9.63
CA GLY A 59 -9.25 -18.77 10.54
C GLY A 59 -8.04 -18.52 11.42
N ARG A 60 -7.74 -19.54 12.24
CA ARG A 60 -6.48 -19.65 12.99
C ARG A 60 -5.32 -20.18 12.14
N ILE A 61 -5.62 -20.59 10.91
CA ILE A 61 -4.67 -21.10 9.92
C ILE A 61 -4.77 -20.15 8.72
N ASP A 62 -3.64 -19.90 8.06
CA ASP A 62 -3.53 -18.97 6.93
C ASP A 62 -4.10 -19.50 5.60
N ILE A 63 -4.61 -20.74 5.58
CA ILE A 63 -5.26 -21.35 4.41
C ILE A 63 -6.75 -20.97 4.28
N ASP A 64 -7.37 -20.54 5.37
CA ASP A 64 -8.80 -20.20 5.41
C ASP A 64 -8.96 -18.70 5.17
N THR A 65 -8.92 -18.32 3.89
CA THR A 65 -9.02 -16.95 3.41
C THR A 65 -10.38 -16.66 2.81
N ARG A 66 -10.81 -15.39 2.91
CA ARG A 66 -11.99 -14.89 2.23
C ARG A 66 -11.67 -13.59 1.52
N ARG A 67 -12.26 -13.43 0.35
CA ARG A 67 -12.20 -12.17 -0.41
C ARG A 67 -12.78 -11.04 0.42
N VAL A 68 -12.05 -9.94 0.53
CA VAL A 68 -12.53 -8.73 1.20
C VAL A 68 -13.00 -7.72 0.15
N VAL A 69 -14.17 -7.14 0.38
CA VAL A 69 -14.75 -6.11 -0.48
C VAL A 69 -15.11 -4.88 0.35
N SER A 70 -14.91 -3.68 -0.21
CA SER A 70 -15.34 -2.43 0.44
C SER A 70 -16.81 -2.47 0.83
N ALA A 71 -17.16 -2.06 2.05
CA ALA A 71 -18.55 -1.99 2.49
C ALA A 71 -19.43 -1.12 1.57
N ASP A 72 -18.86 -0.04 1.03
CA ASP A 72 -19.54 0.87 0.09
C ASP A 72 -19.33 0.50 -1.38
N ARG A 73 -19.18 -0.79 -1.69
CA ARG A 73 -19.02 -1.29 -3.06
C ARG A 73 -20.09 -0.68 -3.98
N GLY A 74 -19.63 -0.02 -5.05
CA GLY A 74 -20.49 0.66 -6.03
C GLY A 74 -20.98 2.06 -5.63
N LYS A 75 -20.83 2.47 -4.36
CA LYS A 75 -21.20 3.80 -3.86
C LYS A 75 -20.01 4.74 -3.70
N SER A 76 -18.82 4.21 -3.40
CA SER A 76 -17.61 5.02 -3.16
C SER A 76 -17.19 5.92 -4.33
N LEU A 77 -17.58 5.57 -5.57
CA LEU A 77 -17.32 6.38 -6.77
C LEU A 77 -18.60 7.01 -7.34
N ALA A 78 -19.71 7.03 -6.59
CA ALA A 78 -20.99 7.53 -7.07
C ALA A 78 -20.92 9.00 -7.45
N LEU A 79 -20.20 9.84 -6.68
CA LEU A 79 -20.01 11.27 -6.99
C LEU A 79 -19.45 11.50 -8.39
N LEU A 80 -18.48 10.69 -8.82
CA LEU A 80 -17.90 10.76 -10.17
C LEU A 80 -18.89 10.44 -11.28
N ARG A 81 -20.05 9.85 -10.94
CA ARG A 81 -21.07 9.38 -11.87
C ARG A 81 -22.37 10.18 -11.82
N VAL A 82 -22.52 11.12 -10.87
CA VAL A 82 -23.76 11.92 -10.72
C VAL A 82 -24.00 12.81 -11.94
N CYS A 83 -23.00 13.59 -12.34
CA CYS A 83 -23.10 14.46 -13.51
C CYS A 83 -21.73 14.79 -14.10
N LYS A 84 -21.73 15.30 -15.34
CA LYS A 84 -20.51 15.70 -16.05
C LYS A 84 -19.73 16.80 -15.31
N ARG A 85 -20.43 17.74 -14.66
CA ARG A 85 -19.77 18.85 -13.94
C ARG A 85 -18.98 18.34 -12.74
N THR A 86 -19.59 17.55 -11.85
CA THR A 86 -18.91 16.92 -10.72
C THR A 86 -17.75 16.02 -11.18
N HIS A 87 -17.95 15.25 -12.25
CA HIS A 87 -16.89 14.43 -12.83
C HIS A 87 -15.67 15.26 -13.27
N LEU A 88 -15.90 16.40 -13.94
CA LEU A 88 -14.84 17.30 -14.40
C LEU A 88 -14.16 18.04 -13.25
N GLU A 89 -14.94 18.49 -12.25
CA GLU A 89 -14.41 19.19 -11.07
C GLU A 89 -13.50 18.27 -10.24
N ILE A 90 -13.92 17.03 -10.00
CA ILE A 90 -13.12 16.06 -9.25
C ILE A 90 -11.93 15.55 -10.08
N GLY A 91 -12.18 15.18 -11.35
CA GLY A 91 -11.15 14.64 -12.24
C GLY A 91 -10.40 13.44 -11.62
N THR A 92 -9.07 13.51 -11.59
CA THR A 92 -8.18 12.49 -11.00
C THR A 92 -7.79 12.78 -9.55
N SER A 93 -8.22 13.92 -8.97
CA SER A 93 -7.79 14.36 -7.63
C SER A 93 -8.21 13.39 -6.51
N TRP A 94 -9.30 12.65 -6.69
CA TRP A 94 -9.76 11.65 -5.72
C TRP A 94 -8.74 10.53 -5.48
N LEU A 95 -7.90 10.21 -6.47
CA LEU A 95 -6.84 9.20 -6.34
C LEU A 95 -5.82 9.56 -5.26
N SER A 96 -5.56 10.86 -5.08
CA SER A 96 -4.62 11.34 -4.06
C SER A 96 -5.26 11.49 -2.68
N GLN A 97 -6.57 11.37 -2.57
CA GLN A 97 -7.31 11.57 -1.32
C GLN A 97 -7.73 10.24 -0.67
N THR A 98 -8.03 9.23 -1.49
CA THR A 98 -8.52 7.92 -1.01
C THR A 98 -7.41 7.01 -0.51
N LEU A 99 -7.75 6.11 0.42
CA LEU A 99 -6.87 5.04 0.89
C LEU A 99 -7.10 3.76 0.07
N PHE A 100 -6.04 3.26 -0.58
CA PHE A 100 -6.03 1.95 -1.22
C PHE A 100 -5.45 0.92 -0.27
N HIS A 101 -6.30 0.01 0.22
CA HIS A 101 -5.95 -1.03 1.17
C HIS A 101 -5.91 -2.40 0.50
N PHE A 102 -4.79 -3.08 0.64
CA PHE A 102 -4.52 -4.39 0.06
C PHE A 102 -4.25 -5.38 1.19
N GLU A 103 -5.04 -6.46 1.24
CA GLU A 103 -4.86 -7.52 2.23
C GLU A 103 -3.54 -8.29 2.01
N ASP A 104 -3.02 -8.29 0.78
CA ASP A 104 -1.78 -8.98 0.42
C ASP A 104 -1.03 -8.25 -0.74
N PRO A 105 0.28 -8.48 -0.89
CA PRO A 105 1.06 -7.87 -1.96
C PRO A 105 0.65 -8.31 -3.38
N THR A 106 0.07 -9.49 -3.56
CA THR A 106 -0.39 -9.98 -4.88
C THR A 106 -1.53 -9.10 -5.37
N ALA A 107 -2.56 -8.87 -4.53
CA ALA A 107 -3.66 -7.99 -4.83
C ALA A 107 -3.20 -6.55 -5.13
N MET A 108 -2.19 -6.06 -4.40
CA MET A 108 -1.56 -4.77 -4.67
C MET A 108 -0.95 -4.72 -6.08
N LEU A 109 -0.15 -5.73 -6.45
CA LEU A 109 0.46 -5.79 -7.77
C LEU A 109 -0.58 -5.97 -8.88
N ASP A 110 -1.61 -6.80 -8.66
CA ASP A 110 -2.67 -7.04 -9.64
C ASP A 110 -3.45 -5.77 -9.99
N LYS A 111 -3.65 -4.87 -9.03
CA LYS A 111 -4.36 -3.60 -9.26
C LYS A 111 -3.45 -2.46 -9.69
N LEU A 112 -2.30 -2.30 -9.05
CA LEU A 112 -1.45 -1.15 -9.29
C LEU A 112 -0.55 -1.33 -10.51
N ALA A 113 -0.12 -2.56 -10.85
CA ALA A 113 0.68 -2.79 -12.05
C ALA A 113 -0.15 -2.74 -13.34
N SER A 114 -1.48 -2.92 -13.25
CA SER A 114 -2.38 -2.89 -14.43
C SER A 114 -2.77 -1.48 -14.88
N ILE A 115 -2.43 -0.45 -14.12
CA ILE A 115 -2.73 0.95 -14.47
C ILE A 115 -1.48 1.65 -15.00
N ALA A 116 -1.68 2.62 -15.89
CA ALA A 116 -0.59 3.42 -16.45
C ALA A 116 0.15 4.23 -15.37
N ASP A 117 1.45 4.41 -15.56
CA ASP A 117 2.34 5.15 -14.66
C ASP A 117 1.80 6.52 -14.28
N ASP A 118 1.28 7.26 -15.26
CA ASP A 118 0.68 8.58 -15.05
C ASP A 118 -0.47 8.51 -14.03
N THR A 119 -1.37 7.54 -14.16
CA THR A 119 -2.47 7.36 -13.21
C THR A 119 -1.97 6.86 -11.86
N ARG A 120 -1.06 5.89 -11.85
CA ARG A 120 -0.45 5.35 -10.62
C ARG A 120 0.25 6.43 -9.81
N SER A 121 0.88 7.40 -10.48
CA SER A 121 1.56 8.52 -9.83
C SER A 121 0.62 9.46 -9.07
N HIS A 122 -0.69 9.42 -9.30
CA HIS A 122 -1.67 10.20 -8.54
C HIS A 122 -2.10 9.53 -7.23
N ILE A 123 -1.82 8.23 -7.06
CA ILE A 123 -2.13 7.51 -5.82
C ILE A 123 -1.16 7.96 -4.73
N ARG A 124 -1.71 8.40 -3.59
CA ARG A 124 -0.91 8.95 -2.48
C ARG A 124 -0.96 8.14 -1.19
N HIS A 125 -2.01 7.34 -0.99
CA HIS A 125 -2.21 6.61 0.26
C HIS A 125 -2.44 5.13 -0.02
N VAL A 126 -1.49 4.30 0.39
CA VAL A 126 -1.58 2.84 0.26
C VAL A 126 -1.39 2.19 1.62
N ARG A 127 -2.20 1.18 1.91
CA ARG A 127 -1.99 0.23 3.00
C ARG A 127 -1.86 -1.17 2.43
N VAL A 128 -0.89 -1.94 2.90
CA VAL A 128 -0.66 -3.31 2.46
C VAL A 128 -0.24 -4.21 3.62
N SER A 129 -0.56 -5.51 3.57
CA SER A 129 0.07 -6.48 4.48
C SER A 129 1.58 -6.54 4.26
N GLY A 130 2.31 -6.72 5.36
CA GLY A 130 3.75 -6.98 5.40
C GLY A 130 4.12 -8.43 5.15
N ASP A 131 3.15 -9.26 4.74
CA ASP A 131 3.38 -10.62 4.27
C ASP A 131 4.25 -10.62 2.99
N PRO A 132 5.09 -11.65 2.81
CA PRO A 132 5.86 -11.78 1.59
C PRO A 132 4.94 -12.09 0.41
N LEU A 133 5.25 -11.52 -0.76
CA LEU A 133 4.68 -11.93 -2.02
C LEU A 133 5.14 -13.36 -2.34
N LYS A 134 4.20 -14.28 -2.44
CA LYS A 134 4.46 -15.66 -2.87
C LYS A 134 4.39 -15.73 -4.40
N VAL A 135 5.48 -16.14 -5.02
CA VAL A 135 5.55 -16.38 -6.47
C VAL A 135 5.89 -17.85 -6.69
N THR A 136 5.06 -18.53 -7.49
CA THR A 136 5.18 -19.97 -7.73
C THR A 136 5.89 -20.20 -9.06
N TRP A 137 7.03 -20.87 -9.05
CA TRP A 137 7.87 -21.16 -10.21
C TRP A 137 7.96 -22.69 -10.33
N GLY A 138 7.07 -23.28 -11.11
CA GLY A 138 6.93 -24.74 -11.14
C GLY A 138 6.52 -25.30 -9.77
N TYR A 139 7.25 -26.28 -9.26
CA TYR A 139 7.09 -26.83 -7.89
C TYR A 139 7.67 -25.95 -6.77
N ASP A 140 8.50 -24.96 -7.09
CA ASP A 140 9.14 -24.09 -6.10
C ASP A 140 8.30 -22.84 -5.79
N CYS A 141 8.32 -22.41 -4.53
CA CYS A 141 7.69 -21.18 -4.08
C CYS A 141 8.74 -20.18 -3.58
N VAL A 142 8.93 -19.10 -4.32
CA VAL A 142 9.82 -18.01 -3.94
C VAL A 142 9.02 -16.94 -3.20
N HIS A 143 9.59 -16.43 -2.11
CA HIS A 143 8.97 -15.40 -1.28
C HIS A 143 9.72 -14.09 -1.42
N TRP A 144 9.06 -13.07 -1.96
CA TRP A 144 9.63 -11.73 -2.09
C TRP A 144 9.10 -10.82 -0.98
N ARG A 145 9.99 -10.05 -0.35
CA ARG A 145 9.64 -9.02 0.61
C ARG A 145 8.87 -7.88 -0.06
N THR A 146 8.11 -7.12 0.71
CA THR A 146 7.34 -5.97 0.23
C THR A 146 8.20 -4.97 -0.55
N SER A 147 9.44 -4.71 -0.10
CA SER A 147 10.41 -3.84 -0.79
C SER A 147 10.75 -4.29 -2.21
N GLN A 148 10.80 -5.61 -2.46
CA GLN A 148 11.03 -6.20 -3.78
C GLN A 148 9.78 -6.06 -4.66
N ALA A 149 8.58 -6.27 -4.11
CA ALA A 149 7.32 -6.07 -4.83
C ALA A 149 7.18 -4.63 -5.33
N PHE A 150 7.60 -3.63 -4.56
CA PHE A 150 7.55 -2.22 -4.96
C PHE A 150 8.40 -1.91 -6.19
N LYS A 151 9.44 -2.69 -6.48
CA LYS A 151 10.24 -2.54 -7.71
C LYS A 151 9.49 -2.91 -8.99
N LEU A 152 8.32 -3.54 -8.86
CA LEU A 152 7.40 -3.83 -9.96
C LEU A 152 6.33 -2.75 -10.13
N LEU A 153 6.39 -1.66 -9.36
CA LEU A 153 5.45 -0.53 -9.39
C LEU A 153 6.17 0.81 -9.66
N PRO A 154 6.86 0.98 -10.80
CA PRO A 154 7.50 2.24 -11.14
C PRO A 154 6.49 3.41 -11.18
N GLY A 155 6.89 4.63 -10.90
CA GLY A 155 5.98 5.79 -10.89
C GLY A 155 5.07 5.91 -9.67
N LEU A 156 5.11 4.95 -8.73
CA LEU A 156 4.47 5.10 -7.43
C LEU A 156 5.08 6.29 -6.68
N ASN A 157 4.26 7.17 -6.11
CA ASN A 157 4.73 8.36 -5.40
C ASN A 157 3.82 8.66 -4.20
N LEU A 158 3.83 7.76 -3.22
CA LEU A 158 2.94 7.84 -2.07
C LEU A 158 3.32 8.98 -1.13
N THR A 159 2.32 9.73 -0.65
CA THR A 159 2.46 10.55 0.54
C THR A 159 2.67 9.65 1.76
N ARG A 160 1.87 8.58 1.87
CA ARG A 160 1.93 7.63 2.99
C ARG A 160 1.79 6.19 2.52
N LEU A 161 2.76 5.37 2.91
CA LEU A 161 2.71 3.92 2.86
C LEU A 161 2.44 3.39 4.26
N THR A 162 1.38 2.62 4.46
CA THR A 162 1.13 1.88 5.69
C THR A 162 1.37 0.38 5.46
N VAL A 163 2.18 -0.25 6.28
CA VAL A 163 2.43 -1.70 6.21
C VAL A 163 1.97 -2.35 7.51
N LEU A 164 1.08 -3.33 7.39
CA LEU A 164 0.62 -4.16 8.51
C LEU A 164 1.57 -5.35 8.68
N GLY A 165 2.47 -5.27 9.65
CA GLY A 165 3.57 -6.21 9.82
C GLY A 165 3.15 -7.69 9.96
N ASN A 166 4.00 -8.56 9.42
CA ASN A 166 3.83 -10.01 9.39
C ASN A 166 3.69 -10.62 10.81
N LYS A 167 3.03 -11.79 10.90
CA LYS A 167 2.87 -12.55 12.16
C LYS A 167 4.20 -12.90 12.84
N TYR A 168 5.24 -13.17 12.06
CA TYR A 168 6.55 -13.54 12.57
C TYR A 168 7.41 -12.31 12.82
N ALA A 169 7.80 -12.13 14.09
CA ALA A 169 8.60 -10.99 14.55
C ALA A 169 9.88 -10.74 13.72
N ARG A 170 10.60 -11.81 13.35
CA ARG A 170 11.82 -11.72 12.54
C ARG A 170 11.52 -11.21 11.13
N THR A 171 10.56 -11.84 10.46
CA THR A 171 10.12 -11.43 9.11
C THR A 171 9.66 -9.99 9.11
N SER A 172 8.89 -9.58 10.12
CA SER A 172 8.42 -8.20 10.26
C SER A 172 9.58 -7.20 10.41
N TYR A 173 10.57 -7.51 11.24
CA TYR A 173 11.77 -6.69 11.41
C TYR A 173 12.58 -6.58 10.10
N GLU A 174 12.81 -7.70 9.42
CA GLU A 174 13.56 -7.74 8.15
C GLU A 174 12.82 -7.02 7.01
N THR A 175 11.50 -7.13 6.95
CA THR A 175 10.67 -6.40 5.97
C THR A 175 10.80 -4.90 6.18
N LEU A 176 10.67 -4.40 7.41
CA LEU A 176 10.84 -2.98 7.72
C LEU A 176 12.27 -2.50 7.41
N ASP A 177 13.28 -3.25 7.83
CA ASP A 177 14.68 -2.94 7.54
C ASP A 177 14.93 -2.82 6.02
N SER A 178 14.37 -3.75 5.24
CA SER A 178 14.49 -3.73 3.79
C SER A 178 13.72 -2.57 3.15
N LEU A 179 12.56 -2.18 3.68
CA LEU A 179 11.80 -1.01 3.19
C LEU A 179 12.60 0.28 3.42
N ILE A 180 13.19 0.44 4.61
CA ILE A 180 13.99 1.62 4.97
C ILE A 180 15.27 1.71 4.12
N LYS A 181 15.95 0.58 3.90
CA LYS A 181 17.21 0.58 3.16
C LYS A 181 17.01 0.72 1.65
N TYR A 182 15.98 0.08 1.08
CA TYR A 182 15.97 -0.17 -0.36
C TYR A 182 14.67 0.18 -1.11
N SER A 183 13.56 0.45 -0.41
CA SER A 183 12.30 0.83 -1.08
C SER A 183 12.26 2.33 -1.37
N SER A 184 11.74 2.69 -2.55
CA SER A 184 11.31 4.05 -2.87
C SER A 184 9.79 4.04 -3.07
N GLY A 185 9.24 5.13 -3.62
CA GLY A 185 7.82 5.27 -3.93
C GLY A 185 6.96 5.79 -2.79
N TRP A 186 7.55 6.27 -1.69
CA TRP A 186 6.83 6.82 -0.54
C TRP A 186 7.60 7.94 0.15
N LYS A 187 6.88 8.90 0.76
CA LYS A 187 7.41 9.99 1.59
C LYS A 187 7.39 9.65 3.08
N GLU A 188 6.28 9.11 3.56
CA GLU A 188 6.13 8.60 4.93
C GLU A 188 5.84 7.09 4.91
N LEU A 189 6.50 6.33 5.77
CA LEU A 189 6.24 4.92 6.01
C LEU A 189 5.75 4.72 7.45
N TYR A 190 4.56 4.14 7.57
CA TYR A 190 3.93 3.73 8.82
C TYR A 190 3.96 2.21 8.87
N TYR A 191 4.81 1.65 9.73
CA TYR A 191 4.91 0.21 9.90
C TYR A 191 4.29 -0.20 11.24
N LEU A 192 3.14 -0.85 11.17
CA LEU A 192 2.38 -1.31 12.34
C LEU A 192 2.73 -2.75 12.66
N THR A 193 2.82 -3.12 13.94
CA THR A 193 2.91 -4.52 14.35
C THR A 193 1.88 -4.86 15.40
N HIS A 194 1.37 -6.08 15.34
CA HIS A 194 0.45 -6.64 16.33
C HIS A 194 1.15 -6.96 17.68
N SER A 195 2.48 -6.85 17.76
CA SER A 195 3.26 -7.23 18.94
C SER A 195 4.62 -6.53 19.01
N SER A 196 5.07 -6.26 20.25
CA SER A 196 6.41 -5.76 20.58
C SER A 196 7.52 -6.78 20.32
N ALA A 197 7.16 -8.05 20.04
CA ALA A 197 8.10 -9.11 19.73
C ALA A 197 9.00 -8.79 18.53
N MET A 198 8.53 -7.96 17.57
CA MET A 198 9.36 -7.50 16.43
C MET A 198 10.70 -6.90 16.89
N LEU A 199 10.72 -6.19 18.01
CA LEU A 199 11.94 -5.59 18.55
C LEU A 199 12.59 -6.42 19.66
N GLY A 200 11.93 -7.46 20.16
CA GLY A 200 12.39 -8.25 21.31
C GLY A 200 12.81 -9.68 21.00
N PHE A 201 12.63 -10.17 19.77
CA PHE A 201 12.95 -11.57 19.42
C PHE A 201 14.45 -11.88 19.53
N ARG A 202 14.75 -13.15 19.79
CA ARG A 202 16.12 -13.68 19.70
C ARG A 202 16.35 -14.13 18.27
N ALA A 203 17.39 -13.62 17.62
CA ALA A 203 17.86 -14.18 16.35
C ALA A 203 18.53 -15.53 16.66
N VAL A 204 17.90 -16.63 16.25
CA VAL A 204 18.46 -17.98 16.38
C VAL A 204 18.96 -18.42 15.00
N PHE A 205 20.23 -18.83 14.91
CA PHE A 205 20.96 -19.32 13.73
C PHE A 205 21.27 -18.32 12.60
N ASP A 206 22.49 -18.47 12.05
CA ASP A 206 23.12 -17.87 10.86
C ASP A 206 22.78 -16.40 10.53
N ALA A 207 22.57 -15.58 11.56
CA ALA A 207 22.29 -14.15 11.43
C ALA A 207 23.55 -13.31 11.12
N GLN A 208 24.58 -13.90 10.50
CA GLN A 208 25.80 -13.15 10.15
C GLN A 208 25.50 -12.03 9.15
N SER A 209 24.48 -12.19 8.29
CA SER A 209 24.19 -11.19 7.24
C SER A 209 23.38 -9.99 7.73
N ASN A 210 22.50 -10.13 8.72
CA ASN A 210 21.66 -9.05 9.25
C ASN A 210 21.27 -9.28 10.72
N PRO A 211 22.15 -9.01 11.69
CA PRO A 211 21.81 -9.11 13.09
C PRO A 211 20.72 -8.09 13.47
N ARG A 212 19.84 -8.45 14.41
CA ARG A 212 18.95 -7.48 15.07
C ARG A 212 19.82 -6.47 15.81
N MET A 213 19.54 -5.19 15.61
CA MET A 213 20.29 -4.06 16.15
C MET A 213 19.39 -3.19 17.04
N PRO A 214 19.95 -2.38 17.97
CA PRO A 214 19.15 -1.45 18.76
C PRO A 214 18.50 -0.38 17.86
N GLN A 215 17.23 -0.11 18.13
CA GLN A 215 16.40 0.83 17.36
C GLN A 215 15.91 1.99 18.23
N PRO A 216 15.69 3.20 17.69
CA PRO A 216 15.66 3.54 16.26
C PRO A 216 17.02 3.90 15.63
N ASP A 217 18.11 4.00 16.40
CA ASP A 217 19.35 4.62 15.94
C ASP A 217 19.93 3.97 14.68
N THR A 218 19.84 2.65 14.55
CA THR A 218 20.32 1.92 13.37
C THR A 218 19.51 2.25 12.12
N TRP A 219 18.18 2.23 12.22
CA TRP A 219 17.30 2.64 11.11
C TRP A 219 17.42 4.13 10.79
N GLN A 220 17.59 4.97 11.81
CA GLN A 220 17.82 6.40 11.66
C GLN A 220 19.12 6.68 10.89
N GLN A 221 20.19 5.94 11.17
CA GLN A 221 21.44 6.03 10.41
C GLN A 221 21.23 5.58 8.96
N ALA A 222 20.54 4.45 8.74
CA ALA A 222 20.27 3.94 7.40
C ALA A 222 19.48 4.93 6.53
N ILE A 223 18.42 5.54 7.07
CA ILE A 223 17.63 6.53 6.31
C ILE A 223 18.42 7.81 6.08
N LYS A 224 19.23 8.28 7.04
CA LYS A 224 20.08 9.46 6.86
C LYS A 224 21.15 9.26 5.81
N SER A 225 21.78 8.09 5.76
CA SER A 225 22.76 7.78 4.72
C SER A 225 22.13 7.75 3.32
N ARG A 226 20.85 7.39 3.21
CA ARG A 226 20.12 7.31 1.95
C ARG A 226 19.54 8.65 1.50
N ASP A 227 18.89 9.33 2.42
CA ASP A 227 17.97 10.46 2.17
C ASP A 227 18.45 11.76 2.84
N GLY A 228 19.58 11.76 3.54
CA GLY A 228 20.14 12.95 4.19
C GLY A 228 19.55 13.24 5.57
N GLU A 229 20.11 14.27 6.21
CA GLU A 229 19.96 14.56 7.65
C GLU A 229 18.54 14.95 8.10
N SER A 230 17.69 15.42 7.18
CA SER A 230 16.30 15.80 7.49
C SER A 230 15.34 14.60 7.60
N SER A 231 15.83 13.38 7.35
CA SER A 231 15.03 12.16 7.48
C SER A 231 14.94 11.69 8.93
N SER A 232 13.82 11.09 9.34
CA SER A 232 13.54 10.73 10.73
C SER A 232 13.00 9.29 10.88
N VAL A 233 13.30 8.65 12.00
CA VAL A 233 12.68 7.38 12.42
C VAL A 233 12.20 7.52 13.87
N THR A 234 10.91 7.33 14.09
CA THR A 234 10.31 7.33 15.42
C THR A 234 9.54 6.05 15.66
N ILE A 235 9.79 5.42 16.81
CA ILE A 235 9.10 4.19 17.22
C ILE A 235 8.15 4.55 18.35
N TYR A 236 6.87 4.32 18.13
CA TYR A 236 5.84 4.39 19.14
C TYR A 236 5.44 2.99 19.57
N ARG A 237 5.21 2.83 20.86
CA ARG A 237 4.70 1.62 21.47
C ARG A 237 3.44 1.94 22.24
N SER A 238 2.42 1.10 22.12
CA SER A 238 1.22 1.29 22.91
C SER A 238 1.51 1.16 24.41
N LYS A 239 0.75 1.88 25.24
CA LYS A 239 0.74 1.72 26.70
C LYS A 239 -0.02 0.47 27.14
N SER A 240 -0.90 -0.08 26.29
CA SER A 240 -1.77 -1.22 26.58
C SER A 240 -1.74 -2.26 25.44
N PRO A 241 -2.13 -3.53 25.69
CA PRO A 241 -2.25 -4.54 24.64
C PRO A 241 -3.52 -4.39 23.77
N THR A 242 -4.26 -3.28 23.91
CA THR A 242 -5.47 -3.01 23.14
C THR A 242 -5.13 -2.75 21.68
N ARG A 243 -5.78 -3.46 20.76
CA ARG A 243 -5.58 -3.29 19.31
C ARG A 243 -5.98 -1.89 18.84
N GLY A 244 -5.24 -1.34 17.89
CA GLY A 244 -5.47 0.01 17.36
C GLY A 244 -5.01 1.13 18.30
N SER A 245 -4.70 0.83 19.57
CA SER A 245 -4.35 1.87 20.55
C SER A 245 -3.04 2.58 20.23
N VAL A 246 -2.17 1.98 19.42
CA VAL A 246 -0.93 2.63 18.97
C VAL A 246 -1.17 3.77 17.97
N LEU A 247 -2.36 3.85 17.35
CA LEU A 247 -2.71 4.98 16.48
C LEU A 247 -3.03 6.25 17.29
N ASP A 248 -3.53 6.10 18.51
CA ASP A 248 -3.88 7.21 19.40
C ASP A 248 -2.61 7.78 20.10
N PRO A 249 -2.22 9.04 19.83
CA PRO A 249 -1.04 9.65 20.43
C PRO A 249 -1.07 9.68 21.97
N ALA A 250 -2.24 9.76 22.59
CA ALA A 250 -2.37 9.77 24.05
C ALA A 250 -2.12 8.39 24.67
N LYS A 251 -2.33 7.31 23.89
CA LYS A 251 -2.22 5.91 24.33
C LYS A 251 -0.89 5.25 23.98
N ARG A 252 0.06 5.99 23.42
CA ARG A 252 1.40 5.48 23.06
C ARG A 252 2.54 6.26 23.71
N THR A 253 3.72 5.67 23.70
CA THR A 253 4.98 6.28 24.17
C THR A 253 6.08 6.03 23.16
N VAL A 254 7.04 6.95 23.07
CA VAL A 254 8.24 6.74 22.25
C VAL A 254 9.08 5.62 22.88
N LEU A 255 9.48 4.64 22.08
CA LEU A 255 10.35 3.54 22.47
C LEU A 255 11.75 3.76 21.91
N ARG A 256 12.76 3.53 22.74
CA ARG A 256 14.17 3.48 22.35
C ARG A 256 14.82 2.26 22.98
N GLN A 257 15.61 1.55 22.20
CA GLN A 257 16.45 0.45 22.64
C GLN A 257 17.89 0.92 22.71
N HIS A 258 18.59 0.46 23.73
CA HIS A 258 20.00 0.77 23.94
C HIS A 258 20.80 -0.51 24.12
N LEU A 259 22.09 -0.46 23.80
CA LEU A 259 23.02 -1.53 24.15
C LEU A 259 23.12 -1.61 25.67
N ARG A 260 23.06 -2.82 26.22
CA ARG A 260 23.30 -3.06 27.65
C ARG A 260 24.80 -3.06 27.94
N SER A 261 25.18 -2.85 29.20
CA SER A 261 26.59 -2.94 29.61
C SER A 261 27.18 -4.32 29.23
N GLY A 262 28.34 -4.32 28.56
CA GLY A 262 28.99 -5.54 28.06
C GLY A 262 28.40 -6.13 26.76
N GLN A 263 27.33 -5.55 26.21
CA GLN A 263 26.74 -5.96 24.95
C GLN A 263 27.35 -5.19 23.78
N THR A 264 27.62 -5.89 22.67
CA THR A 264 28.11 -5.30 21.42
C THR A 264 27.03 -5.35 20.35
N ALA A 265 27.19 -4.58 19.27
CA ALA A 265 26.34 -4.66 18.08
C ALA A 265 26.17 -6.11 17.58
N ALA A 266 27.29 -6.86 17.50
CA ALA A 266 27.31 -8.24 17.04
C ALA A 266 26.58 -9.22 17.98
N THR A 267 26.43 -8.89 19.26
CA THR A 267 25.80 -9.76 20.27
C THR A 267 24.40 -9.30 20.67
N TYR A 268 23.94 -8.15 20.17
CA TYR A 268 22.67 -7.54 20.57
C TYR A 268 21.47 -8.46 20.27
N GLY A 269 21.38 -8.93 19.03
CA GLY A 269 20.30 -9.81 18.57
C GLY A 269 20.31 -11.24 19.13
N ASN A 270 21.40 -11.66 19.79
CA ASN A 270 21.60 -13.05 20.24
C ASN A 270 20.76 -13.42 21.48
N THR A 271 20.17 -12.41 22.13
CA THR A 271 19.32 -12.56 23.30
C THR A 271 17.96 -11.91 23.07
N LYS A 272 16.94 -12.36 23.81
CA LYS A 272 15.63 -11.72 23.81
C LYS A 272 15.72 -10.40 24.58
N ASP A 273 14.99 -9.38 24.13
CA ASP A 273 14.81 -8.19 24.95
C ASP A 273 13.78 -8.47 26.05
N GLN A 274 14.28 -8.80 27.23
CA GLN A 274 13.43 -9.23 28.33
C GLN A 274 12.32 -8.23 28.67
N SER A 275 12.54 -6.91 28.57
CA SER A 275 11.52 -5.90 28.89
C SER A 275 10.34 -5.90 27.91
N LEU A 276 10.59 -6.29 26.66
CA LEU A 276 9.57 -6.37 25.61
C LEU A 276 8.91 -7.75 25.51
N MET A 277 9.53 -8.77 26.09
CA MET A 277 9.12 -10.17 25.90
C MET A 277 8.36 -10.77 27.07
N VAL A 278 8.18 -10.04 28.18
CA VAL A 278 7.32 -10.48 29.29
C VAL A 278 5.83 -10.42 28.92
N PRO A 279 4.97 -11.27 29.51
CA PRO A 279 3.53 -11.22 29.29
C PRO A 279 2.94 -9.84 29.58
N GLY A 280 2.02 -9.38 28.73
CA GLY A 280 1.40 -8.05 28.81
C GLY A 280 2.24 -6.96 28.16
N GLU A 281 3.56 -7.11 28.10
CA GLU A 281 4.46 -6.22 27.35
C GLU A 281 4.62 -6.70 25.89
N ARG A 282 4.73 -8.02 25.69
CA ARG A 282 4.88 -8.61 24.35
C ARG A 282 3.71 -8.28 23.44
N GLU A 283 2.50 -8.32 23.95
CA GLU A 283 1.26 -8.12 23.19
C GLU A 283 1.00 -6.66 22.80
N LYS A 284 1.80 -5.69 23.28
CA LYS A 284 1.63 -4.28 22.93
C LYS A 284 2.06 -4.02 21.50
N GLU A 285 1.23 -3.33 20.73
CA GLU A 285 1.51 -2.95 19.34
C GLU A 285 2.65 -1.93 19.24
N LEU A 286 3.34 -1.95 18.10
CA LEU A 286 4.30 -0.93 17.71
C LEU A 286 3.81 -0.20 16.46
N LEU A 287 4.16 1.08 16.36
CA LEU A 287 4.09 1.88 15.16
C LEU A 287 5.47 2.49 14.93
N VAL A 288 6.11 2.14 13.83
CA VAL A 288 7.33 2.80 13.37
C VAL A 288 6.93 3.79 12.29
N VAL A 289 7.24 5.07 12.52
CA VAL A 289 7.06 6.14 11.54
C VAL A 289 8.43 6.50 10.99
N VAL A 290 8.58 6.40 9.68
CA VAL A 290 9.79 6.80 8.95
C VAL A 290 9.42 7.93 8.00
N GLU A 291 10.11 9.05 8.12
CA GLU A 291 9.89 10.23 7.28
C GLU A 291 11.14 10.46 6.45
N ARG A 292 10.97 10.63 5.14
CA ARG A 292 12.05 11.02 4.25
C ARG A 292 12.26 12.53 4.30
N GLY A 293 13.49 12.96 4.09
CA GLY A 293 13.88 14.37 4.10
C GLY A 293 13.15 15.24 3.07
N SER A 294 13.10 16.54 3.36
CA SER A 294 12.48 17.54 2.49
C SER A 294 13.21 17.69 1.15
N GLY A 295 12.45 17.78 0.05
CA GLY A 295 13.00 18.03 -1.29
C GLY A 295 13.56 16.80 -2.01
N ILE A 296 13.37 15.60 -1.44
CA ILE A 296 13.81 14.35 -2.04
C ILE A 296 12.74 13.86 -3.01
N ASP A 297 13.17 13.44 -4.19
CA ASP A 297 12.29 12.70 -5.09
C ASP A 297 11.98 11.32 -4.50
N CYS A 298 10.75 11.21 -4.02
CA CYS A 298 10.27 10.02 -3.35
C CYS A 298 9.74 8.97 -4.33
N ALA A 299 9.50 9.33 -5.60
CA ALA A 299 8.89 8.43 -6.56
C ALA A 299 9.77 7.19 -6.84
N GLU A 300 9.13 6.03 -7.04
CA GLU A 300 9.84 4.87 -7.56
C GLU A 300 10.18 5.14 -9.03
N LYS A 301 11.45 4.98 -9.39
CA LYS A 301 11.94 5.37 -10.72
C LYS A 301 11.38 4.44 -11.80
N ASN A 302 11.28 4.93 -13.03
CA ASN A 302 11.03 4.12 -14.22
C ASN A 302 12.22 4.24 -15.19
N PRO A 303 13.01 3.17 -15.42
CA PRO A 303 12.93 1.86 -14.76
C PRO A 303 13.38 1.93 -13.29
N ALA A 304 12.83 1.06 -12.45
CA ALA A 304 13.20 1.00 -11.04
C ALA A 304 14.61 0.43 -10.86
N PHE A 305 15.41 1.00 -9.96
CA PHE A 305 16.77 0.50 -9.69
C PHE A 305 16.76 -0.92 -9.14
N TYR A 306 17.78 -1.70 -9.49
CA TYR A 306 17.98 -3.04 -8.94
C TYR A 306 18.34 -2.97 -7.46
N LEU A 307 17.76 -3.88 -6.68
CA LEU A 307 18.17 -4.11 -5.31
C LEU A 307 19.56 -4.77 -5.30
N PRO A 308 20.41 -4.43 -4.33
CA PRO A 308 21.75 -5.01 -4.24
C PRO A 308 21.72 -6.52 -3.98
N PHE A 309 20.65 -7.03 -3.38
CA PHE A 309 20.48 -8.46 -3.08
C PHE A 309 19.02 -8.89 -3.30
N GLY A 310 18.86 -10.07 -3.90
CA GLY A 310 17.56 -10.71 -4.07
C GLY A 310 16.58 -9.95 -4.96
N ASP A 311 17.04 -9.05 -5.84
CA ASP A 311 16.11 -8.41 -6.77
C ASP A 311 15.46 -9.49 -7.66
N PRO A 312 14.12 -9.59 -7.68
CA PRO A 312 13.43 -10.64 -8.42
C PRO A 312 13.73 -10.61 -9.91
N ARG A 313 14.09 -9.43 -10.43
CA ARG A 313 14.35 -9.21 -11.85
C ARG A 313 15.76 -9.68 -12.23
N ILE A 314 16.72 -9.83 -11.31
CA ILE A 314 18.09 -10.23 -11.69
C ILE A 314 18.12 -11.66 -12.26
N PHE A 315 17.33 -12.56 -11.69
CA PHE A 315 17.35 -13.98 -12.02
C PHE A 315 16.15 -14.44 -12.87
N SER A 316 15.28 -13.49 -13.26
CA SER A 316 14.12 -13.76 -14.08
C SER A 316 14.15 -12.91 -15.36
N PRO A 317 13.74 -13.45 -16.53
CA PRO A 317 13.48 -12.63 -17.69
C PRO A 317 12.33 -11.63 -17.44
N ALA A 318 11.45 -11.90 -16.48
CA ALA A 318 10.33 -11.04 -16.14
C ALA A 318 10.79 -9.77 -15.41
N ARG A 319 10.47 -8.61 -15.99
CA ARG A 319 10.74 -7.27 -15.44
C ARG A 319 9.48 -6.62 -14.87
N THR A 320 8.31 -7.07 -15.32
CA THR A 320 7.00 -6.55 -14.96
C THR A 320 6.16 -7.61 -14.24
N TRP A 321 5.13 -7.18 -13.51
CA TRP A 321 4.23 -8.11 -12.83
C TRP A 321 3.46 -9.01 -13.81
N SER A 322 3.08 -8.51 -14.98
CA SER A 322 2.43 -9.31 -16.03
C SER A 322 3.33 -10.45 -16.52
N GLU A 323 4.61 -10.17 -16.79
CA GLU A 323 5.58 -11.19 -17.21
C GLU A 323 5.85 -12.20 -16.09
N VAL A 324 5.88 -11.76 -14.83
CA VAL A 324 6.04 -12.67 -13.68
C VAL A 324 4.87 -13.66 -13.60
N LYS A 325 3.64 -13.18 -13.81
CA LYS A 325 2.44 -14.04 -13.83
C LYS A 325 2.44 -15.00 -15.01
N GLU A 326 2.85 -14.53 -16.19
CA GLU A 326 2.95 -15.36 -17.38
C GLU A 326 3.97 -16.48 -17.21
N LEU A 327 5.19 -16.16 -16.77
CA LEU A 327 6.24 -17.14 -16.50
C LEU A 327 5.82 -18.16 -15.43
N SER A 328 5.13 -17.69 -14.37
CA SER A 328 4.58 -18.57 -13.33
C SER A 328 3.53 -19.55 -13.88
N ARG A 329 2.74 -19.13 -14.88
CA ARG A 329 1.74 -19.98 -15.53
C ARG A 329 2.39 -20.98 -16.47
N GLU A 330 3.33 -20.53 -17.30
CA GLU A 330 4.07 -21.38 -18.24
C GLU A 330 4.76 -22.53 -17.52
N MET A 331 5.49 -22.25 -16.43
CA MET A 331 6.18 -23.30 -15.67
C MET A 331 5.21 -24.31 -15.05
N ARG A 332 4.03 -23.87 -14.61
CA ARG A 332 2.98 -24.80 -14.12
C ARG A 332 2.45 -25.70 -15.23
N THR A 333 2.27 -25.18 -16.44
CA THR A 333 1.76 -25.96 -17.58
C THR A 333 2.77 -26.96 -18.14
N LEU A 334 4.06 -26.62 -18.13
CA LEU A 334 5.15 -27.51 -18.59
C LEU A 334 5.34 -28.72 -17.67
N GLU A 335 4.97 -28.58 -16.39
CA GLU A 335 5.21 -29.58 -15.35
C GLU A 335 3.97 -30.41 -14.99
N SER A 336 2.78 -30.03 -15.46
CA SER A 336 1.53 -30.76 -15.24
C SER A 336 1.07 -31.50 -16.50
N CYS A 337 1.20 -32.83 -16.49
CA CYS A 337 0.47 -33.73 -17.41
C CYS A 337 -0.86 -34.23 -16.80
N GLY A 338 -1.43 -33.55 -15.80
CA GLY A 338 -2.61 -34.04 -15.07
C GLY A 338 -3.53 -32.92 -14.61
N ASP A 339 -4.65 -32.80 -15.34
CA ASP A 339 -5.98 -32.38 -14.87
C ASP A 339 -6.03 -31.50 -13.61
N ALA A 340 -5.65 -30.22 -13.75
CA ALA A 340 -6.05 -29.19 -12.80
C ALA A 340 -7.29 -28.50 -13.39
N SER A 341 -8.47 -28.92 -12.94
CA SER A 341 -9.70 -28.20 -13.21
C SER A 341 -9.62 -26.82 -12.54
N ASP A 342 -9.47 -25.77 -13.35
CA ASP A 342 -9.74 -24.39 -12.94
C ASP A 342 -11.25 -24.25 -12.68
N ASP A 343 -11.68 -24.67 -11.50
CA ASP A 343 -13.03 -24.39 -11.00
C ASP A 343 -13.07 -22.94 -10.50
N ASP A 344 -13.19 -22.02 -11.45
CA ASP A 344 -13.46 -20.58 -11.25
C ASP A 344 -14.95 -20.34 -10.92
N SER A 345 -15.56 -21.19 -10.09
CA SER A 345 -16.84 -20.84 -9.47
C SER A 345 -16.56 -19.83 -8.35
N GLU A 346 -16.52 -18.54 -8.72
CA GLU A 346 -16.60 -17.44 -7.77
C GLU A 346 -17.99 -17.52 -7.08
N ASP A 347 -18.08 -18.27 -5.98
CA ASP A 347 -19.21 -18.17 -5.06
C ASP A 347 -19.24 -16.74 -4.51
N GLU A 348 -19.99 -15.84 -5.18
CA GLU A 348 -20.14 -14.44 -4.81
C GLU A 348 -20.71 -14.25 -3.37
N ASP A 349 -21.25 -15.32 -2.78
CA ASP A 349 -21.99 -15.29 -1.52
C ASP A 349 -21.14 -15.30 -0.23
N ASP A 350 -19.81 -15.49 -0.29
CA ASP A 350 -18.97 -15.63 0.94
C ASP A 350 -17.90 -14.52 1.13
N CYS A 351 -18.11 -13.35 0.52
CA CYS A 351 -17.21 -12.19 0.69
C CYS A 351 -17.30 -11.55 2.09
N LEU A 352 -16.16 -11.10 2.62
CA LEU A 352 -16.10 -10.26 3.82
C LEU A 352 -16.28 -8.78 3.48
N LEU A 353 -17.19 -8.12 4.19
CA LEU A 353 -17.34 -6.67 4.10
C LEU A 353 -16.29 -5.94 4.95
N ASP A 354 -15.58 -5.02 4.32
CA ASP A 354 -14.65 -4.12 4.98
C ASP A 354 -15.38 -2.96 5.66
N ILE A 355 -15.85 -3.20 6.88
CA ILE A 355 -16.55 -2.21 7.72
C ILE A 355 -15.54 -1.51 8.63
N TYR A 356 -15.60 -0.17 8.68
CA TYR A 356 -14.73 0.66 9.51
C TYR A 356 -15.46 1.89 10.05
N HIS A 357 -14.99 2.45 11.17
CA HIS A 357 -15.49 3.71 11.71
C HIS A 357 -14.63 4.89 11.27
N HIS A 358 -13.32 4.66 11.15
CA HIS A 358 -12.35 5.60 10.65
C HIS A 358 -11.53 4.95 9.52
N VAL A 359 -11.17 5.73 8.50
CA VAL A 359 -10.44 5.22 7.31
C VAL A 359 -9.15 4.49 7.69
N ASP A 360 -8.51 4.93 8.78
CA ASP A 360 -7.29 4.35 9.32
C ASP A 360 -7.49 3.10 10.19
N ASP A 361 -8.72 2.71 10.54
CA ASP A 361 -8.97 1.50 11.31
C ASP A 361 -8.40 0.28 10.59
N TYR A 362 -7.84 -0.67 11.32
CA TYR A 362 -7.30 -1.90 10.73
C TYR A 362 -7.70 -3.12 11.55
N THR A 363 -7.71 -4.27 10.89
CA THR A 363 -7.99 -5.55 11.53
C THR A 363 -6.80 -6.48 11.31
N TRP A 364 -6.29 -7.05 12.40
CA TRP A 364 -5.30 -8.12 12.33
C TRP A 364 -6.00 -9.47 12.08
N PRO A 365 -5.50 -10.30 11.16
CA PRO A 365 -5.99 -11.67 11.02
C PRO A 365 -5.88 -12.45 12.34
N PRO A 366 -6.84 -13.34 12.67
CA PRO A 366 -6.82 -14.07 13.94
C PRO A 366 -5.56 -14.92 14.14
N PHE A 367 -4.99 -15.46 13.06
CA PHE A 367 -3.76 -16.25 13.11
C PHE A 367 -2.55 -15.47 13.64
N ASN A 368 -2.55 -14.13 13.61
CA ASN A 368 -1.46 -13.31 14.18
C ASN A 368 -1.34 -13.46 15.70
N PHE A 369 -2.37 -14.01 16.35
CA PHE A 369 -2.42 -14.17 17.81
C PHE A 369 -2.32 -15.62 18.26
N VAL A 370 -2.16 -16.56 17.32
CA VAL A 370 -1.93 -17.98 17.63
C VAL A 370 -0.47 -18.13 18.09
N ARG A 371 -0.28 -18.76 19.25
CA ARG A 371 1.00 -18.84 19.96
C ARG A 371 1.87 -20.01 19.54
#